data_AF-A0PNM7-F1
#
_entry.id   AF-A0PNM7-F1
#
_cell.length_a   1.000
_cell.length_b   1.000
_cell.length_c   1.000
_cell.angle_alpha   90.00
_cell.angle_beta   90.00
_cell.angle_gamma   90.00
#
_symmetry.space_group_name_H-M   'P 1'
#
loop_
_entity.id
_entity.type
_entity.pdbx_description
1 polymer ?
#
loop_
_entity_poly.entity_id
_entity_poly.type
_entity_poly.pdbx_seq_one_letter_code
_entity_poly.pdbx_strand_id
1 'polypeptide(L)'
;MHHSFGYRSYSWYVDVDDLPRLPWWLRPMARFQADDHFISPPQGSLRDRLEAFFAEQGAEIPDGRVTALLQARVFGYVFNPLSVFWCHDRDGRLRHVVAEVHNTYGGRHAYLLPPAELPVAAVKNFYVSPFNQVDGYYLIQAPRPEAEVNVTVSLHRENRQSFTANLHGKRLPATTKQVAIMQITAPLAPLVVAARIRIQGIKLWLRRVPVVPR
;
A
#
# COMPACT_ATOMS: atom_id res chain seq x y z
N MET A 1 13.56 17.40 -16.85
CA MET A 1 13.65 17.63 -15.39
C MET A 1 13.22 16.37 -14.68
N HIS A 2 14.15 15.63 -14.07
CA HIS A 2 13.81 14.50 -13.19
C HIS A 2 13.54 15.07 -11.79
N HIS A 3 12.31 14.94 -11.31
CA HIS A 3 11.97 15.30 -9.92
C HIS A 3 12.05 14.03 -9.07
N SER A 4 13.07 13.93 -8.23
CA SER A 4 13.16 12.91 -7.18
C SER A 4 12.79 13.51 -5.83
N PHE A 5 12.04 12.76 -5.03
CA PHE A 5 11.70 13.12 -3.66
C PHE A 5 11.86 11.88 -2.79
N GLY A 6 12.53 12.01 -1.65
CA GLY A 6 12.72 10.95 -0.67
C GLY A 6 12.17 11.36 0.68
N TYR A 7 11.46 10.45 1.35
CA TYR A 7 10.86 10.71 2.66
C TYR A 7 11.11 9.51 3.58
N ARG A 8 11.28 9.80 4.87
CA ARG A 8 11.30 8.78 5.91
C ARG A 8 9.89 8.63 6.46
N SER A 9 9.36 7.44 6.37
CA SER A 9 8.11 7.03 7.01
C SER A 9 8.32 5.71 7.74
N TYR A 10 7.35 5.32 8.55
CA TYR A 10 7.23 3.94 9.02
C TYR A 10 5.99 3.32 8.39
N SER A 11 5.97 1.99 8.36
CA SER A 11 4.84 1.15 7.97
C SER A 11 4.81 -0.06 8.89
N TRP A 12 3.64 -0.65 9.04
CA TRP A 12 3.46 -1.83 9.88
C TRP A 12 3.56 -3.07 9.02
N TYR A 13 4.45 -3.99 9.42
CA TYR A 13 4.49 -5.34 8.88
C TYR A 13 3.82 -6.28 9.87
N VAL A 14 2.64 -6.79 9.52
CA VAL A 14 1.73 -7.50 10.43
C VAL A 14 1.25 -8.82 9.83
N ASP A 15 0.83 -9.73 10.69
CA ASP A 15 -0.03 -10.84 10.29
C ASP A 15 -1.47 -10.32 10.18
N VAL A 16 -2.14 -10.62 9.08
CA VAL A 16 -3.53 -10.17 8.84
C VAL A 16 -4.49 -10.80 9.85
N ASP A 17 -4.18 -12.01 10.32
CA ASP A 17 -5.00 -12.77 11.26
C ASP A 17 -4.65 -12.47 12.73
N ASP A 18 -3.50 -11.84 12.99
CA ASP A 18 -3.02 -11.44 14.34
C ASP A 18 -2.51 -9.99 14.36
N LEU A 19 -3.45 -9.05 14.23
CA LEU A 19 -3.13 -7.63 14.24
C LEU A 19 -2.63 -7.15 15.62
N PRO A 20 -1.61 -6.27 15.67
CA PRO A 20 -1.02 -5.81 16.93
C PRO A 20 -2.05 -5.15 17.86
N ARG A 21 -2.04 -5.58 19.13
CA ARG A 21 -2.87 -5.00 20.20
C ARG A 21 -2.03 -4.06 21.07
N LEU A 22 -2.29 -2.77 20.95
CA LEU A 22 -1.55 -1.75 21.71
C LEU A 22 -2.19 -1.45 23.09
N PRO A 23 -1.38 -1.05 24.08
CA PRO A 23 -1.87 -0.49 25.34
C PRO A 23 -2.85 0.65 25.10
N TRP A 24 -3.81 0.83 26.02
CA TRP A 24 -4.93 1.78 25.84
C TRP A 24 -4.48 3.21 25.49
N TRP A 25 -3.36 3.68 26.03
CA TRP A 25 -2.79 5.01 25.79
C TRP A 25 -2.11 5.15 24.41
N LEU A 26 -1.70 4.04 23.78
CA LEU A 26 -1.16 4.04 22.40
C LEU A 26 -2.22 3.74 21.34
N ARG A 27 -3.40 3.22 21.73
CA ARG A 27 -4.48 2.89 20.77
C ARG A 27 -4.87 4.04 19.83
N PRO A 28 -4.91 5.32 20.28
CA PRO A 28 -5.17 6.42 19.36
C PRO A 28 -4.09 6.59 18.31
N MET A 29 -2.86 6.16 18.57
CA MET A 29 -1.71 6.38 17.68
C MET A 29 -1.54 5.29 16.63
N ALA A 30 -2.12 4.10 16.83
CA ALA A 30 -2.11 3.05 15.83
C ALA A 30 -3.33 2.15 16.02
N ARG A 31 -4.29 2.29 15.10
CA ARG A 31 -5.48 1.44 15.00
C ARG A 31 -5.57 0.84 13.61
N PHE A 32 -5.71 -0.47 13.53
CA PHE A 32 -5.96 -1.19 12.28
C PHE A 32 -7.47 -1.34 12.10
N GLN A 33 -7.98 -1.02 10.92
CA GLN A 33 -9.37 -1.27 10.55
C GLN A 33 -9.39 -1.99 9.21
N ALA A 34 -10.16 -3.08 9.13
CA ALA A 34 -10.34 -3.81 7.88
C ALA A 34 -10.95 -2.91 6.80
N ASP A 35 -11.84 -1.98 7.18
CA ASP A 35 -12.52 -1.04 6.28
C ASP A 35 -11.57 -0.08 5.54
N ASP A 36 -10.33 0.07 6.02
CA ASP A 36 -9.28 0.82 5.34
C ASP A 36 -8.78 0.11 4.08
N HIS A 37 -9.15 -1.15 3.85
CA HIS A 37 -8.65 -2.00 2.80
C HIS A 37 -9.78 -2.77 2.13
N PHE A 38 -9.74 -2.86 0.80
CA PHE A 38 -10.73 -3.51 -0.05
C PHE A 38 -12.16 -2.96 0.12
N ILE A 39 -12.97 -3.00 -0.93
CA ILE A 39 -14.34 -2.45 -0.87
C ILE A 39 -15.29 -3.47 -0.24
N SER A 40 -15.12 -4.74 -0.61
CA SER A 40 -16.02 -5.84 -0.29
C SER A 40 -15.32 -6.92 0.55
N PRO A 41 -16.05 -7.62 1.43
CA PRO A 41 -17.40 -7.30 1.90
C PRO A 41 -17.39 -6.05 2.80
N PRO A 42 -18.54 -5.37 3.01
CA PRO A 42 -18.59 -4.14 3.81
C PRO A 42 -18.32 -4.37 5.30
N GLN A 43 -18.45 -5.60 5.79
CA GLN A 43 -18.13 -6.01 7.16
C GLN A 43 -17.30 -7.29 7.10
N GLY A 44 -16.38 -7.46 8.05
CA GLY A 44 -15.53 -8.64 8.15
C GLY A 44 -14.12 -8.31 8.58
N SER A 45 -13.34 -9.36 8.79
CA SER A 45 -11.90 -9.26 9.00
C SER A 45 -11.18 -8.78 7.73
N LEU A 46 -9.92 -8.39 7.87
CA LEU A 46 -9.09 -8.07 6.72
C LEU A 46 -8.83 -9.31 5.84
N ARG A 47 -8.87 -10.51 6.43
CA ARG A 47 -8.82 -11.77 5.69
C ARG A 47 -10.09 -12.01 4.87
N ASP A 48 -11.27 -11.81 5.45
CA ASP A 48 -12.56 -12.02 4.73
C ASP A 48 -12.63 -11.13 3.47
N ARG A 49 -12.10 -9.91 3.58
CA ARG A 49 -11.97 -8.96 2.48
C ARG A 49 -10.98 -9.39 1.42
N LEU A 50 -9.85 -9.95 1.83
CA LEU A 50 -8.87 -10.50 0.91
C LEU A 50 -9.43 -11.73 0.18
N GLU A 51 -10.14 -12.60 0.87
CA GLU A 51 -10.83 -13.77 0.31
C GLU A 51 -11.86 -13.36 -0.74
N ALA A 52 -12.69 -12.36 -0.45
CA ALA A 52 -13.62 -11.81 -1.42
C ALA A 52 -12.90 -11.24 -2.65
N PHE A 53 -11.79 -10.51 -2.45
CA PHE A 53 -10.98 -10.03 -3.56
C PHE A 53 -10.42 -11.17 -4.44
N PHE A 54 -9.91 -12.25 -3.83
CA PHE A 54 -9.44 -13.42 -4.57
C PHE A 54 -10.58 -14.06 -5.39
N ALA A 55 -11.75 -14.23 -4.78
CA ALA A 55 -12.93 -14.76 -5.45
C ALA A 55 -13.38 -13.89 -6.64
N GLU A 56 -13.34 -12.56 -6.52
CA GLU A 56 -13.61 -11.61 -7.60
C GLU A 56 -12.60 -11.74 -8.76
N GLN A 57 -11.35 -12.12 -8.48
CA GLN A 57 -10.33 -12.40 -9.49
C GLN A 57 -10.42 -13.83 -10.08
N GLY A 58 -11.38 -14.65 -9.63
CA GLY A 58 -11.49 -16.05 -10.04
C GLY A 58 -10.34 -16.92 -9.53
N ALA A 59 -9.71 -16.53 -8.42
CA ALA A 59 -8.61 -17.24 -7.79
C ALA A 59 -9.00 -17.67 -6.37
N GLU A 60 -8.35 -18.70 -5.86
CA GLU A 60 -8.48 -19.11 -4.46
C GLU A 60 -7.34 -18.49 -3.64
N ILE A 61 -7.68 -18.00 -2.44
CA ILE A 61 -6.64 -17.54 -1.52
C ILE A 61 -5.79 -18.75 -1.08
N PRO A 62 -4.47 -18.60 -0.97
CA PRO A 62 -3.63 -19.59 -0.31
C PRO A 62 -4.09 -19.87 1.13
N ASP A 63 -4.03 -21.14 1.52
CA ASP A 63 -4.56 -21.68 2.79
C ASP A 63 -3.60 -21.53 3.98
N GLY A 64 -2.65 -20.60 3.89
CA GLY A 64 -1.67 -20.31 4.92
C GLY A 64 -1.70 -18.86 5.40
N ARG A 65 -0.58 -18.45 5.99
CA ARG A 65 -0.43 -17.12 6.59
C ARG A 65 -0.53 -16.03 5.54
N VAL A 66 -1.16 -14.91 5.88
CA VAL A 66 -1.07 -13.67 5.10
C VAL A 66 -0.37 -12.62 5.94
N THR A 67 0.73 -12.09 5.41
CA THR A 67 1.42 -10.95 6.01
C THR A 67 1.17 -9.69 5.19
N ALA A 68 1.11 -8.53 5.84
CA ALA A 68 0.81 -7.28 5.18
C ALA A 68 1.77 -6.17 5.61
N LEU A 69 2.19 -5.36 4.64
CA LEU A 69 2.77 -4.05 4.87
C LEU A 69 1.70 -2.99 4.62
N LEU A 70 1.30 -2.30 5.68
CA LEU A 70 0.20 -1.33 5.64
C LEU A 70 0.41 -0.19 6.65
N GLN A 71 -0.45 0.82 6.58
CA GLN A 71 -0.48 1.91 7.55
C GLN A 71 -1.59 1.73 8.58
N ALA A 72 -1.30 2.06 9.84
CA ALA A 72 -2.30 2.15 10.89
C ALA A 72 -2.86 3.57 10.99
N ARG A 73 -4.11 3.71 11.44
CA ARG A 73 -4.70 5.01 11.74
C ARG A 73 -4.00 5.65 12.95
N VAL A 74 -3.62 6.92 12.78
CA VAL A 74 -3.11 7.81 13.83
C VAL A 74 -4.17 8.88 14.08
N PHE A 75 -4.69 8.96 15.30
CA PHE A 75 -5.82 9.81 15.71
C PHE A 75 -7.04 9.72 14.76
N GLY A 76 -7.33 8.51 14.28
CA GLY A 76 -8.46 8.23 13.37
C GLY A 76 -8.18 8.49 11.89
N TYR A 77 -7.03 9.07 11.54
CA TYR A 77 -6.62 9.36 10.18
C TYR A 77 -5.61 8.32 9.67
N VAL A 78 -5.79 7.85 8.43
CA VAL A 78 -4.81 7.03 7.72
C VAL A 78 -4.64 7.57 6.31
N PHE A 79 -3.40 7.54 5.83
CA PHE A 79 -3.09 7.71 4.42
C PHE A 79 -2.23 6.53 3.99
N ASN A 80 -2.79 5.65 3.16
CA ASN A 80 -2.17 4.40 2.77
C ASN A 80 -1.97 4.33 1.25
N PRO A 81 -0.93 5.01 0.71
CA PRO A 81 -0.76 5.11 -0.74
C PRO A 81 -0.53 3.74 -1.40
N LEU A 82 0.06 2.80 -0.66
CA LEU A 82 0.32 1.44 -1.11
C LEU A 82 0.31 0.50 0.10
N SER A 83 -0.55 -0.52 0.03
CA SER A 83 -0.53 -1.68 0.92
C SER A 83 -0.08 -2.89 0.13
N VAL A 84 0.74 -3.74 0.73
CA VAL A 84 1.19 -4.98 0.08
C VAL A 84 0.87 -6.16 0.98
N PHE A 85 0.21 -7.18 0.43
CA PHE A 85 -0.15 -8.40 1.12
C PHE A 85 0.59 -9.57 0.49
N TRP A 86 1.35 -10.33 1.28
CA TRP A 86 2.02 -11.56 0.87
C TRP A 86 1.21 -12.75 1.38
N CYS A 87 0.69 -13.53 0.44
CA CYS A 87 -0.18 -14.68 0.71
C CYS A 87 0.63 -15.97 0.57
N HIS A 88 0.72 -16.73 1.67
CA HIS A 88 1.51 -17.95 1.75
C HIS A 88 0.62 -19.20 1.80
N ASP A 89 1.12 -20.32 1.29
CA ASP A 89 0.50 -21.63 1.53
C ASP A 89 0.83 -22.15 2.95
N ARG A 90 0.26 -23.30 3.31
CA ARG A 90 0.54 -24.00 4.58
C ARG A 90 2.01 -24.35 4.79
N ASP A 91 2.78 -24.55 3.72
CA ASP A 91 4.22 -24.80 3.79
C ASP A 91 5.04 -23.51 3.98
N GLY A 92 4.37 -22.34 4.00
CA GLY A 92 5.00 -21.03 4.17
C GLY A 92 5.63 -20.47 2.89
N ARG A 93 5.39 -21.09 1.74
CA ARG A 93 5.86 -20.59 0.44
C ARG A 93 4.97 -19.46 -0.04
N LEU A 94 5.58 -18.43 -0.61
CA LEU A 94 4.83 -17.32 -1.19
C LEU A 94 4.10 -17.80 -2.44
N ARG A 95 2.78 -17.66 -2.48
CA ARG A 95 1.93 -18.06 -3.62
C ARG A 95 1.40 -16.87 -4.39
N HIS A 96 1.07 -15.79 -3.70
CA HIS A 96 0.56 -14.57 -4.33
C HIS A 96 1.00 -13.32 -3.57
N VAL A 97 1.07 -12.21 -4.29
CA VAL A 97 1.20 -10.87 -3.71
C VAL A 97 0.02 -10.03 -4.15
N VAL A 98 -0.61 -9.32 -3.24
CA VAL A 98 -1.65 -8.33 -3.56
C VAL A 98 -1.11 -6.94 -3.29
N ALA A 99 -1.11 -6.07 -4.30
CA ALA A 99 -0.71 -4.68 -4.16
C ALA A 99 -1.95 -3.79 -4.24
N GLU A 100 -2.37 -3.23 -3.10
CA GLU A 100 -3.49 -2.31 -3.03
C GLU A 100 -3.01 -0.86 -3.06
N VAL A 101 -3.44 -0.10 -4.06
CA VAL A 101 -3.10 1.31 -4.26
C VAL A 101 -4.32 2.17 -3.95
N HIS A 102 -4.11 3.21 -3.15
CA HIS A 102 -5.14 4.20 -2.84
C HIS A 102 -4.82 5.52 -3.54
N ASN A 103 -5.85 6.20 -4.01
CA ASN A 103 -5.75 7.57 -4.53
C ASN A 103 -6.23 8.59 -3.48
N THR A 104 -5.89 9.86 -3.69
CA THR A 104 -6.27 10.96 -2.77
C THR A 104 -7.76 11.33 -2.80
N TYR A 105 -8.52 10.74 -3.71
CA TYR A 105 -9.95 10.96 -3.90
C TYR A 105 -10.80 9.84 -3.28
N GLY A 106 -10.18 8.95 -2.49
CA GLY A 106 -10.87 7.85 -1.80
C GLY A 106 -11.12 6.61 -2.65
N GLY A 107 -10.60 6.57 -3.88
CA GLY A 107 -10.59 5.37 -4.71
C GLY A 107 -9.45 4.44 -4.31
N ARG A 108 -9.71 3.13 -4.37
CA ARG A 108 -8.77 2.06 -4.07
C ARG A 108 -8.87 0.94 -5.10
N HIS A 109 -7.74 0.28 -5.35
CA HIS A 109 -7.68 -0.89 -6.22
C HIS A 109 -6.54 -1.80 -5.86
N ALA A 110 -6.80 -3.10 -5.98
CA ALA A 110 -5.85 -4.14 -5.68
C ALA A 110 -5.46 -4.88 -6.97
N TYR A 111 -4.16 -5.11 -7.13
CA TYR A 111 -3.59 -5.94 -8.17
C TYR A 111 -3.20 -7.28 -7.57
N LEU A 112 -3.70 -8.38 -8.14
CA LEU A 112 -3.24 -9.73 -7.81
C LEU A 112 -2.02 -10.07 -8.65
N LEU A 113 -0.91 -10.41 -7.98
CA LEU A 113 0.37 -10.70 -8.61
C LEU A 113 0.80 -12.14 -8.30
N PRO A 114 1.46 -12.83 -9.26
CA PRO A 114 2.13 -14.09 -9.01
C PRO A 114 3.30 -13.90 -8.02
N PRO A 115 3.76 -14.99 -7.40
CA PRO A 115 4.93 -14.93 -6.52
C PRO A 115 6.17 -14.79 -7.41
N ALA A 116 6.84 -13.65 -7.34
CA ALA A 116 8.01 -13.40 -8.16
C ALA A 116 9.09 -12.67 -7.37
N GLU A 117 10.32 -13.16 -7.50
CA GLU A 117 11.52 -12.44 -7.07
C GLU A 117 11.88 -11.31 -8.07
N LEU A 118 11.39 -11.44 -9.31
CA LEU A 118 11.57 -10.50 -10.41
C LEU A 118 10.35 -9.55 -10.54
N PRO A 119 10.52 -8.34 -11.11
CA PRO A 119 9.42 -7.42 -11.36
C PRO A 119 8.33 -8.05 -12.22
N VAL A 120 7.08 -7.98 -11.74
CA VAL A 120 5.92 -8.48 -12.50
C VAL A 120 5.21 -7.34 -13.17
N ALA A 121 4.93 -7.50 -14.46
CA ALA A 121 4.07 -6.59 -15.19
C ALA A 121 2.61 -6.79 -14.79
N ALA A 122 2.01 -5.77 -14.21
CA ALA A 122 0.58 -5.64 -14.02
C ALA A 122 0.04 -4.61 -15.02
N VAL A 123 -0.86 -5.04 -15.90
CA VAL A 123 -1.56 -4.12 -16.80
C VAL A 123 -2.32 -3.11 -15.93
N LYS A 124 -2.12 -1.82 -16.20
CA LYS A 124 -2.74 -0.75 -15.42
C LYS A 124 -4.23 -0.70 -15.73
N ASN A 125 -5.03 -1.36 -14.91
CA ASN A 125 -6.48 -1.35 -15.04
C ASN A 125 -7.17 -0.38 -14.06
N PHE A 126 -6.43 0.53 -13.41
CA PHE A 126 -6.99 1.44 -12.41
C PHE A 126 -6.62 2.92 -12.50
N TYR A 127 -7.65 3.74 -12.26
CA TYR A 127 -7.67 5.20 -12.32
C TYR A 127 -7.13 5.82 -11.01
N VAL A 128 -5.81 5.80 -10.83
CA VAL A 128 -5.16 6.26 -9.59
C VAL A 128 -4.93 7.78 -9.50
N SER A 129 -5.20 8.55 -10.56
CA SER A 129 -5.05 10.02 -10.55
C SER A 129 -5.75 10.68 -11.75
N PRO A 130 -6.42 11.84 -11.57
CA PRO A 130 -7.01 12.62 -12.67
C PRO A 130 -5.97 13.24 -13.62
N PHE A 131 -4.67 13.11 -13.33
CA PHE A 131 -3.58 13.62 -14.15
C PHE A 131 -2.83 12.53 -14.93
N ASN A 132 -3.24 11.26 -14.81
CA ASN A 132 -2.63 10.16 -15.54
C ASN A 132 -3.69 9.40 -16.34
N GLN A 133 -3.73 9.66 -17.66
CA GLN A 133 -4.44 8.83 -18.64
C GLN A 133 -4.17 7.34 -18.39
N VAL A 134 -5.17 6.50 -18.69
CA VAL A 134 -5.22 5.06 -18.45
C VAL A 134 -4.15 4.29 -19.24
N ASP A 135 -3.32 4.97 -20.04
CA ASP A 135 -2.24 4.33 -20.80
C ASP A 135 -1.00 4.01 -19.94
N GLY A 136 -0.51 2.78 -20.11
CA GLY A 136 0.72 2.24 -19.53
C GLY A 136 0.54 0.91 -18.79
N TYR A 137 1.62 0.41 -18.21
CA TYR A 137 1.60 -0.75 -17.30
C TYR A 137 2.45 -0.46 -16.06
N TYR A 138 2.07 -1.05 -14.93
CA TYR A 138 2.89 -1.03 -13.72
C TYR A 138 3.82 -2.24 -13.74
N LEU A 139 5.12 -2.03 -13.51
CA LEU A 139 5.98 -3.12 -13.06
C LEU A 139 6.05 -3.03 -11.54
N ILE A 140 5.55 -4.06 -10.86
CA ILE A 140 5.55 -4.16 -9.40
C ILE A 140 6.51 -5.26 -9.02
N GLN A 141 7.51 -4.91 -8.20
CA GLN A 141 8.41 -5.85 -7.56
C GLN A 141 8.20 -5.75 -6.06
N ALA A 142 7.71 -6.83 -5.46
CA ALA A 142 7.38 -6.91 -4.04
C ALA A 142 7.82 -8.28 -3.49
N PRO A 143 9.13 -8.55 -3.40
CA PRO A 143 9.65 -9.79 -2.83
C PRO A 143 9.17 -9.94 -1.39
N ARG A 144 9.16 -11.18 -0.90
CA ARG A 144 8.84 -11.48 0.50
C ARG A 144 9.79 -10.67 1.41
N PRO A 145 9.25 -9.88 2.35
CA PRO A 145 10.09 -9.13 3.29
C PRO A 145 10.65 -10.07 4.36
N GLU A 146 11.93 -9.90 4.69
CA GLU A 146 12.60 -10.60 5.78
C GLU A 146 13.06 -9.61 6.85
N ALA A 147 14.37 -9.39 6.97
CA ALA A 147 14.96 -8.33 7.80
C ALA A 147 14.80 -6.95 7.15
N GLU A 148 14.64 -6.91 5.84
CA GLU A 148 14.45 -5.69 5.05
C GLU A 148 13.25 -5.85 4.12
N VAL A 149 12.64 -4.72 3.80
CA VAL A 149 11.60 -4.61 2.78
C VAL A 149 12.13 -3.77 1.62
N ASN A 150 11.85 -4.21 0.40
CA ASN A 150 12.15 -3.48 -0.82
C ASN A 150 11.01 -3.66 -1.81
N VAL A 151 10.13 -2.68 -1.92
CA VAL A 151 9.01 -2.67 -2.85
C VAL A 151 9.26 -1.59 -3.88
N THR A 152 9.25 -1.97 -5.16
CA THR A 152 9.42 -1.06 -6.29
C THR A 152 8.18 -1.10 -7.16
N VAL A 153 7.65 0.08 -7.48
CA VAL A 153 6.55 0.25 -8.44
C VAL A 153 6.99 1.25 -9.50
N SER A 154 7.11 0.81 -10.75
CA SER A 154 7.39 1.70 -11.89
C SER A 154 6.20 1.76 -12.86
N LEU A 155 5.90 2.95 -13.37
CA LEU A 155 4.91 3.16 -14.41
C LEU A 155 5.61 3.36 -15.75
N HIS A 156 5.33 2.47 -16.70
CA HIS A 156 5.87 2.54 -18.05
C HIS A 156 4.79 2.99 -19.04
N ARG A 157 5.14 3.89 -19.96
CA ARG A 157 4.30 4.39 -21.05
C ARG A 157 5.11 4.35 -22.34
N GLU A 158 4.55 3.82 -23.42
CA GLU A 158 5.25 3.73 -24.72
C GLU A 158 6.67 3.10 -24.59
N ASN A 159 6.82 2.08 -23.75
CA ASN A 159 8.12 1.45 -23.39
C ASN A 159 9.15 2.38 -22.73
N ARG A 160 8.76 3.56 -22.25
CA ARG A 160 9.59 4.47 -21.46
C ARG A 160 9.11 4.54 -20.01
N GLN A 161 10.06 4.52 -19.08
CA GLN A 161 9.78 4.65 -17.66
C GLN A 161 9.39 6.09 -17.35
N SER A 162 8.15 6.30 -16.95
CA SER A 162 7.58 7.63 -16.69
C SER A 162 7.70 8.03 -15.21
N PHE A 163 7.59 7.05 -14.31
CA PHE A 163 7.60 7.26 -12.86
C PHE A 163 8.07 6.00 -12.13
N THR A 164 8.72 6.17 -10.98
CA THR A 164 9.12 5.06 -10.10
C THR A 164 9.02 5.47 -8.65
N ALA A 165 8.40 4.62 -7.85
CA ALA A 165 8.31 4.73 -6.40
C ALA A 165 8.99 3.52 -5.78
N ASN A 166 9.96 3.80 -4.90
CA ASN A 166 10.68 2.78 -4.15
C ASN A 166 10.36 2.96 -2.66
N LEU A 167 9.93 1.89 -2.02
CA LEU A 167 9.80 1.78 -0.59
C LEU A 167 10.85 0.78 -0.09
N HIS A 168 11.83 1.28 0.66
CA HIS A 168 12.85 0.44 1.27
C HIS A 168 12.96 0.74 2.76
N GLY A 169 13.24 -0.29 3.56
CA GLY A 169 13.34 -0.11 5.00
C GLY A 169 13.81 -1.36 5.73
N LYS A 170 14.28 -1.15 6.97
CA LYS A 170 14.67 -2.23 7.87
C LYS A 170 13.51 -2.56 8.81
N ARG A 171 13.27 -3.84 9.02
CA ARG A 171 12.27 -4.33 9.96
C ARG A 171 12.74 -4.11 11.39
N LEU A 172 11.86 -3.55 12.21
CA LEU A 172 12.10 -3.34 13.64
C LEU A 172 10.99 -4.02 14.46
N PRO A 173 11.30 -4.65 15.60
CA PRO A 173 10.29 -5.30 16.43
C PRO A 173 9.23 -4.32 16.95
N ALA A 174 7.95 -4.61 16.77
CA ALA A 174 6.84 -3.73 17.19
C ALA A 174 6.59 -3.73 18.72
N THR A 175 7.63 -3.52 19.52
CA THR A 175 7.52 -3.36 20.98
C THR A 175 6.88 -2.02 21.33
N THR A 176 6.19 -1.94 22.47
CA THR A 176 5.56 -0.71 22.97
C THR A 176 6.52 0.49 22.97
N LYS A 177 7.78 0.27 23.39
CA LYS A 177 8.83 1.31 23.40
C LYS A 177 9.14 1.79 21.98
N GLN A 178 9.34 0.88 21.03
CA GLN A 178 9.66 1.25 19.65
C GLN A 178 8.49 1.93 18.95
N VAL A 179 7.26 1.48 19.18
CA VAL A 179 6.06 2.13 18.67
C VAL A 179 5.97 3.56 19.19
N ALA A 180 6.14 3.78 20.50
CA ALA A 180 6.13 5.13 21.08
C ALA A 180 7.24 6.03 20.49
N ILE A 181 8.45 5.50 20.30
CA ILE A 181 9.55 6.23 19.65
C ILE A 181 9.17 6.61 18.20
N MET A 182 8.64 5.67 17.42
CA MET A 182 8.24 5.92 16.01
C MET A 182 7.13 6.96 15.88
N GLN A 183 6.22 7.00 16.85
CA GLN A 183 5.20 8.03 16.91
C GLN A 183 5.77 9.43 17.19
N ILE A 184 6.94 9.54 17.83
CA ILE A 184 7.59 10.83 18.11
C ILE A 184 8.55 11.22 16.97
N THR A 185 9.23 10.26 16.37
CA THR A 185 10.23 10.51 15.32
C THR A 185 9.63 10.66 13.93
N ALA A 186 8.43 10.09 13.69
CA ALA A 186 7.71 10.22 12.43
C ALA A 186 6.17 10.45 12.58
N PRO A 187 5.70 11.31 13.52
CA PRO A 187 4.26 11.55 13.78
C PRO A 187 3.52 12.11 12.56
N LEU A 188 4.25 12.87 11.74
CA LEU A 188 3.66 13.71 10.70
C LEU A 188 3.91 13.17 9.29
N ALA A 189 4.56 12.01 9.12
CA ALA A 189 4.87 11.49 7.80
C ALA A 189 3.60 11.20 6.95
N PRO A 190 2.53 10.57 7.48
CA PRO A 190 1.31 10.35 6.69
C PRO A 190 0.58 11.67 6.36
N LEU A 191 0.54 12.62 7.30
CA LEU A 191 -0.12 13.92 7.15
C LEU A 191 0.64 14.84 6.18
N VAL A 192 1.97 14.85 6.22
CA VAL A 192 2.82 15.63 5.31
C VAL A 192 2.83 15.04 3.90
N VAL A 193 2.79 13.70 3.77
CA VAL A 193 2.63 13.03 2.47
C VAL A 193 1.24 13.33 1.89
N ALA A 194 0.16 13.20 2.67
CA ALA A 194 -1.19 13.56 2.24
C ALA A 194 -1.32 15.05 1.89
N ALA A 195 -0.76 15.95 2.70
CA ALA A 195 -0.73 17.39 2.44
C ALA A 195 0.05 17.73 1.16
N ARG A 196 1.17 17.06 0.90
CA ARG A 196 1.98 17.32 -0.31
C ARG A 196 1.40 16.68 -1.57
N ILE A 197 0.74 15.54 -1.49
CA ILE A 197 0.00 15.01 -2.65
C ILE A 197 -1.18 15.93 -2.97
N ARG A 198 -1.88 16.45 -1.95
CA ARG A 198 -2.90 17.51 -2.15
C ARG A 198 -2.30 18.77 -2.75
N ILE A 199 -1.16 19.26 -2.26
CA ILE A 199 -0.48 20.46 -2.79
C ILE A 199 0.05 20.22 -4.22
N GLN A 200 0.57 19.03 -4.54
CA GLN A 200 1.03 18.70 -5.90
C GLN A 200 -0.17 18.52 -6.86
N GLY A 201 -1.28 17.93 -6.41
CA GLY A 201 -2.53 17.90 -7.16
C GLY A 201 -3.08 19.31 -7.44
N ILE A 202 -3.04 20.20 -6.44
CA ILE A 202 -3.43 21.61 -6.58
C ILE A 202 -2.46 22.38 -7.48
N LYS A 203 -1.15 22.09 -7.42
CA LYS A 203 -0.12 22.72 -8.25
C LYS A 203 -0.19 22.28 -9.71
N LEU A 204 -0.58 21.03 -9.98
CA LEU A 204 -0.87 20.52 -11.32
C LEU A 204 -2.19 21.09 -11.86
N TRP A 205 -3.20 21.26 -11.00
CA TRP A 205 -4.47 21.95 -11.32
C TRP A 205 -4.27 23.44 -11.64
N LEU A 206 -3.49 24.17 -10.83
CA LEU A 206 -3.09 25.57 -11.07
C LEU A 206 -2.23 25.74 -12.34
N ARG A 207 -1.55 24.68 -12.79
CA ARG A 207 -0.77 24.66 -14.04
C ARG A 207 -1.62 24.36 -15.29
N ARG A 208 -2.96 24.30 -15.17
CA ARG A 208 -3.90 24.11 -16.29
C ARG A 208 -3.57 22.89 -17.17
N VAL A 209 -3.08 21.81 -16.57
CA VAL A 209 -3.01 20.50 -17.26
C VAL A 209 -4.47 20.10 -17.55
N PRO A 210 -4.85 19.86 -18.81
CA PRO A 210 -6.23 19.64 -19.18
C PRO A 210 -6.79 18.43 -18.42
N VAL A 211 -7.87 18.69 -17.68
CA VAL A 211 -8.65 17.66 -17.00
C VAL A 211 -9.35 16.86 -18.09
N VAL A 212 -8.98 15.60 -18.26
CA VAL A 212 -9.71 14.70 -19.16
C VAL A 212 -11.08 14.45 -18.52
N PRO A 213 -12.19 14.85 -19.16
CA PRO A 213 -13.53 14.56 -18.66
C PRO A 213 -13.80 13.04 -18.71
N ARG A 214 -14.75 12.60 -17.89
CA ARG A 214 -15.25 11.22 -17.84
C ARG A 214 -15.57 10.62 -19.20
#